data_AF-A0A943HFA9-F1
#
_entry.id   AF-A0A943HFA9-F1
#
_cell.length_a   1.000
_cell.length_b   1.000
_cell.length_c   1.000
_cell.angle_alpha   90.00
_cell.angle_beta   90.00
_cell.angle_gamma   90.00
#
_symmetry.space_group_name_H-M   'P 1'
#
loop_
_entity.id
_entity.type
_entity.pdbx_description
1 polymer ?
#
loop_
_entity_poly.entity_id
_entity_poly.type
_entity_poly.pdbx_seq_one_letter_code
_entity_poly.pdbx_strand_id
1 'polypeptide(L)'
;MEERNIKIRYYNKVYTIEPKIYKFWNVKSPVGPIETVPAMMFLGTMFIMYLVPIPLVGSIKYLGIPYLVTRLLRKTKKDGKTLFKYYLGYIEYLIIKNKTLERFKISNEIKEIQFFK
;
A
#
# COMPACT_ATOMS: atom_id res chain seq x y z
N MET A 1 11.25 10.66 -46.81
CA MET A 1 11.66 10.98 -45.43
C MET A 1 10.98 9.98 -44.52
N GLU A 2 11.73 9.07 -43.89
CA GLU A 2 11.17 8.08 -42.96
C GLU A 2 10.67 8.79 -41.69
N GLU A 3 9.37 8.68 -41.44
CA GLU A 3 8.75 9.14 -40.20
C GLU A 3 9.24 8.29 -39.03
N ARG A 4 10.25 8.79 -38.31
CA ARG A 4 10.70 8.17 -37.06
C ARG A 4 9.58 8.34 -36.03
N ASN A 5 8.86 7.26 -35.75
CA ASN A 5 7.82 7.21 -34.74
C ASN A 5 8.46 7.27 -33.33
N ILE A 6 8.65 8.49 -32.83
CA ILE A 6 9.20 8.73 -31.49
C ILE A 6 8.09 8.44 -30.47
N LYS A 7 8.10 7.24 -29.89
CA LYS A 7 7.23 6.89 -28.75
C LYS A 7 7.68 7.66 -27.51
N ILE A 8 7.05 8.80 -27.24
CA ILE A 8 7.20 9.55 -25.99
C ILE A 8 6.57 8.71 -24.87
N ARG A 9 7.39 8.07 -24.03
CA ARG A 9 6.93 7.39 -22.82
C ARG A 9 6.71 8.44 -21.73
N TYR A 10 5.45 8.68 -21.35
CA TYR A 10 5.12 9.55 -20.23
C TYR A 10 5.65 8.98 -18.90
N TYR A 11 6.72 9.58 -18.36
CA TYR A 11 7.33 9.17 -17.09
C TYR A 11 6.44 9.43 -15.86
N ASN A 12 5.36 10.20 -16.02
CA ASN A 12 4.42 10.51 -14.94
C ASN A 12 3.72 9.26 -14.37
N LYS A 13 3.68 8.16 -15.13
CA LYS A 13 3.11 6.87 -14.68
C LYS A 13 4.10 5.95 -13.97
N VAL A 14 5.39 6.24 -13.96
CA VAL A 14 6.41 5.36 -13.35
C VAL A 14 6.19 5.22 -11.85
N TYR A 15 5.79 6.32 -11.19
CA TYR A 15 5.44 6.33 -9.77
C TYR A 15 4.08 5.67 -9.44
N THR A 16 3.30 5.31 -10.46
CA THR A 16 2.00 4.62 -10.29
C THR A 16 2.13 3.10 -10.41
N ILE A 17 3.32 2.60 -10.76
CA ILE A 17 3.55 1.16 -10.95
C ILE A 17 3.64 0.51 -9.57
N GLU A 18 2.63 -0.30 -9.25
CA GLU A 18 2.65 -1.07 -8.01
C GLU A 18 3.78 -2.11 -8.03
N PRO A 19 4.52 -2.28 -6.92
CA PRO A 19 5.61 -3.23 -6.88
C PRO A 19 5.07 -4.64 -7.07
N LYS A 20 5.67 -5.38 -8.01
CA LYS A 20 5.33 -6.77 -8.34
C LYS A 20 6.54 -7.67 -8.07
N ILE A 21 6.30 -8.83 -7.48
CA ILE A 21 7.32 -9.84 -7.22
C ILE A 21 7.34 -10.80 -8.40
N TYR A 22 8.43 -10.77 -9.17
CA TYR A 22 8.61 -11.62 -10.34
C TYR A 22 9.39 -12.91 -10.03
N LYS A 23 10.23 -12.89 -8.99
CA LYS A 23 11.10 -13.99 -8.59
C LYS A 23 11.29 -13.99 -7.08
N PHE A 24 11.39 -15.19 -6.52
CA PHE A 24 11.92 -15.40 -5.18
C PHE A 24 13.30 -16.03 -5.33
N TRP A 25 14.34 -15.29 -4.96
CA TRP A 25 15.72 -15.73 -5.13
C TRP A 25 16.04 -16.06 -6.60
N ASN A 26 16.36 -17.32 -6.90
CA ASN A 26 16.60 -17.83 -8.27
C ASN A 26 15.36 -18.46 -8.94
N VAL A 27 14.25 -18.63 -8.22
CA VAL A 27 13.04 -19.29 -8.73
C VAL A 27 12.08 -18.24 -9.26
N LYS A 28 11.70 -18.35 -10.54
CA LYS A 28 10.61 -17.55 -11.10
C LYS A 28 9.30 -17.92 -10.41
N SER A 29 8.50 -16.91 -10.05
CA SER A 29 7.20 -17.16 -9.44
C SER A 29 6.37 -18.09 -10.35
N PRO A 30 5.91 -19.26 -9.85
CA PRO A 30 5.18 -20.23 -10.67
C PRO A 30 3.81 -19.70 -11.14
N VAL A 31 3.27 -18.69 -10.46
CA VAL A 31 1.93 -18.13 -10.73
C VAL A 31 2.01 -16.76 -11.43
N GLY A 32 3.19 -16.39 -11.93
CA GLY A 32 3.43 -15.08 -12.55
C GLY A 32 3.70 -13.96 -11.53
N PRO A 33 3.73 -12.69 -11.96
CA PRO A 33 4.10 -11.58 -11.09
C PRO A 33 3.05 -11.33 -10.01
N ILE A 34 3.45 -11.50 -8.75
CA ILE A 34 2.57 -11.32 -7.60
C ILE A 34 2.53 -9.84 -7.22
N GLU A 35 1.33 -9.25 -7.22
CA GLU A 35 1.13 -7.88 -6.71
C GLU A 35 1.36 -7.87 -5.20
N THR A 36 2.31 -7.03 -4.73
CA THR A 36 2.73 -7.01 -3.32
C THR A 36 1.61 -6.61 -2.37
N VAL A 37 0.82 -5.60 -2.75
CA VAL A 37 -0.25 -5.04 -1.91
C VAL A 37 -1.37 -6.06 -1.66
N PRO A 38 -1.97 -6.72 -2.68
CA PRO A 38 -2.91 -7.82 -2.47
C PRO A 38 -2.31 -8.99 -1.69
N ALA A 39 -1.05 -9.36 -1.94
CA ALA A 39 -0.40 -10.43 -1.20
C ALA A 39 -0.27 -10.10 0.29
N MET A 40 0.09 -8.86 0.62
CA MET A 40 0.18 -8.38 2.00
C MET A 40 -1.19 -8.36 2.69
N MET A 41 -2.25 -7.94 2.00
CA MET A 41 -3.62 -8.01 2.53
C MET A 41 -4.07 -9.46 2.78
N PHE A 42 -3.77 -10.37 1.85
CA PHE A 42 -4.10 -11.78 1.98
C PHE A 42 -3.37 -12.41 3.17
N LEU A 43 -2.06 -12.20 3.28
CA LEU A 43 -1.28 -12.73 4.39
C LEU A 43 -1.70 -12.10 5.74
N GLY A 44 -1.96 -10.79 5.77
CA GLY A 44 -2.44 -10.11 6.97
C GLY A 44 -3.80 -10.64 7.44
N THR A 45 -4.74 -10.85 6.52
CA THR A 45 -6.06 -11.42 6.85
C THR A 45 -5.96 -12.88 7.27
N MET A 46 -5.10 -13.68 6.63
CA MET A 46 -4.82 -15.05 7.05
C MET A 46 -4.23 -15.11 8.47
N PHE A 47 -3.31 -14.19 8.80
CA PHE A 47 -2.74 -14.07 10.14
C PHE A 47 -3.79 -13.68 11.19
N ILE A 48 -4.69 -12.76 10.88
CA ILE A 48 -5.83 -12.41 11.77
C ILE A 48 -6.72 -13.63 11.97
N MET A 49 -7.03 -14.39 10.93
CA MET A 49 -7.81 -15.63 11.04
C MET A 49 -7.12 -16.70 11.90
N TYR A 50 -5.78 -16.73 11.91
CA TYR A 50 -5.03 -17.61 12.82
C TYR A 50 -5.18 -17.19 14.28
N LEU A 51 -5.17 -15.88 14.56
CA LEU A 51 -5.34 -15.36 15.93
C LEU A 51 -6.76 -15.52 16.47
N VAL A 52 -7.78 -15.46 15.60
CA VAL A 52 -9.19 -15.55 16.03
C VAL A 52 -9.67 -17.01 15.99
N PRO A 53 -10.16 -17.58 17.11
CA PRO A 53 -10.69 -18.93 17.16
C PRO A 53 -12.12 -18.98 16.57
N ILE A 54 -12.24 -18.83 15.26
CA ILE A 54 -13.51 -18.97 14.53
C ILE A 54 -13.72 -20.46 14.20
N PRO A 55 -14.88 -21.06 14.54
CA PRO A 55 -15.22 -22.45 14.26
C PRO A 55 -15.64 -22.62 12.78
N LEU A 56 -14.67 -22.52 11.87
CA LEU A 56 -14.87 -22.72 10.43
C LEU A 56 -13.91 -23.77 9.89
N VAL A 57 -14.32 -24.45 8.82
CA VAL A 57 -13.49 -25.42 8.10
C VAL A 57 -12.16 -24.77 7.70
N GLY A 58 -11.04 -25.47 7.93
CA GLY A 58 -9.70 -24.90 7.77
C GLY A 58 -9.44 -24.25 6.41
N SER A 59 -9.89 -24.86 5.31
CA SER A 59 -9.74 -24.29 3.95
C SER A 59 -10.54 -23.00 3.76
N ILE A 60 -11.78 -22.96 4.24
CA ILE A 60 -12.63 -21.76 4.18
C ILE A 60 -12.03 -20.66 5.05
N LYS A 61 -11.56 -21.03 6.24
CA LYS A 61 -10.99 -20.11 7.22
C LYS A 61 -9.70 -19.45 6.72
N TYR A 62 -8.77 -20.22 6.16
CA TYR A 62 -7.43 -19.74 5.81
C TYR A 62 -7.26 -19.37 4.34
N LEU A 63 -8.15 -19.80 3.44
CA LEU A 63 -8.09 -19.45 2.02
C LEU A 63 -9.32 -18.65 1.58
N GLY A 64 -10.52 -19.12 1.92
CA GLY A 64 -11.77 -18.49 1.50
C GLY A 64 -11.94 -17.07 2.03
N ILE A 65 -11.87 -16.90 3.36
CA ILE A 65 -12.04 -15.58 3.99
C ILE A 65 -10.94 -14.60 3.55
N PRO A 66 -9.63 -14.94 3.64
CA PRO A 66 -8.57 -14.03 3.18
C PRO A 66 -8.72 -13.62 1.72
N TYR A 67 -9.13 -14.54 0.84
CA TYR A 67 -9.38 -14.23 -0.56
C TYR A 67 -10.55 -13.25 -0.76
N LEU A 68 -11.70 -13.51 -0.12
CA LEU A 68 -12.87 -12.64 -0.21
C LEU A 68 -12.60 -11.26 0.36
N VAL A 69 -11.98 -11.18 1.54
CA VAL A 69 -11.63 -9.91 2.17
C VAL A 69 -10.66 -9.12 1.28
N THR A 70 -9.60 -9.76 0.77
CA THR A 70 -8.65 -9.10 -0.14
C THR A 70 -9.35 -8.58 -1.41
N ARG A 71 -10.28 -9.35 -1.97
CA ARG A 71 -11.04 -8.96 -3.16
C ARG A 71 -11.97 -7.77 -2.88
N LEU A 72 -12.62 -7.74 -1.71
CA LEU A 72 -13.48 -6.64 -1.29
C LEU A 72 -12.66 -5.37 -1.05
N LEU A 73 -11.57 -5.46 -0.27
CA LEU A 73 -10.68 -4.34 0.03
C LEU A 73 -10.09 -3.68 -1.23
N ARG A 74 -9.82 -4.48 -2.27
CA ARG A 74 -9.33 -3.99 -3.56
C ARG A 74 -10.39 -3.23 -4.35
N LYS A 75 -11.66 -3.66 -4.28
CA LYS A 75 -12.78 -2.99 -4.97
C LYS A 75 -13.19 -1.70 -4.29
N THR A 76 -13.20 -1.71 -2.95
CA THR A 76 -13.57 -0.55 -2.15
C THR A 76 -12.51 0.54 -2.26
N LYS A 77 -12.95 1.74 -2.58
CA LYS A 77 -12.11 2.94 -2.62
C LYS A 77 -12.67 3.98 -1.66
N LYS A 78 -11.77 4.74 -1.04
CA LYS A 78 -12.10 5.91 -0.22
C LYS A 78 -11.22 7.05 -0.70
N ASP A 79 -11.83 8.20 -0.98
CA ASP A 79 -11.16 9.38 -1.55
C ASP A 79 -10.32 9.06 -2.80
N GLY A 80 -10.87 8.21 -3.68
CA GLY A 80 -10.21 7.75 -4.91
C GLY A 80 -9.03 6.78 -4.71
N LYS A 81 -8.60 6.54 -3.46
CA LYS A 81 -7.51 5.61 -3.10
C LYS A 81 -8.09 4.25 -2.70
N THR A 82 -7.30 3.19 -2.85
CA THR A 82 -7.65 1.88 -2.25
C THR A 82 -7.66 2.00 -0.72
N LEU A 83 -8.54 1.25 -0.05
CA LEU A 83 -8.66 1.34 1.41
C LEU A 83 -7.31 1.15 2.11
N PHE A 84 -6.49 0.20 1.64
CA PHE A 84 -5.16 -0.03 2.20
C PHE A 84 -4.26 1.22 2.12
N LYS A 85 -4.18 1.88 0.95
CA LYS A 85 -3.39 3.11 0.78
C LYS A 85 -3.94 4.26 1.62
N TYR A 86 -5.26 4.34 1.74
CA TYR A 86 -5.91 5.35 2.57
C TYR A 86 -5.53 5.18 4.05
N TYR A 87 -5.70 3.98 4.60
CA TYR A 87 -5.42 3.72 6.01
C TYR A 87 -3.93 3.80 6.33
N LEU A 88 -3.05 3.39 5.41
CA LEU A 88 -1.61 3.54 5.59
C LEU A 88 -1.22 5.01 5.74
N GLY A 89 -1.73 5.89 4.86
CA GLY A 89 -1.53 7.34 5.00
C GLY A 89 -2.21 7.94 6.24
N TYR A 90 -3.34 7.37 6.68
CA TYR A 90 -3.99 7.80 7.91
C TYR A 90 -3.16 7.43 9.15
N ILE A 91 -2.52 6.26 9.18
CA ILE A 91 -1.60 5.86 10.25
C ILE A 91 -0.38 6.78 10.26
N GLU A 92 0.21 7.07 9.10
CA GLU A 92 1.31 8.05 8.98
C GLU A 92 0.89 9.41 9.53
N TYR A 93 -0.31 9.87 9.19
CA TYR A 93 -0.89 11.10 9.74
C TYR A 93 -1.04 11.02 11.26
N LEU A 94 -1.58 9.92 11.82
CA LEU A 94 -1.74 9.76 13.27
C LEU A 94 -0.41 9.79 14.03
N ILE A 95 0.68 9.34 13.41
CA ILE A 95 2.04 9.39 13.98
C ILE A 95 2.61 10.82 13.93
N ILE A 96 2.31 11.57 12.86
CA ILE A 96 2.90 12.90 12.61
C ILE A 96 2.03 14.04 13.16
N LYS A 97 0.74 13.83 13.44
CA LYS A 97 -0.22 14.90 13.84
C LYS A 97 0.21 15.72 15.05
N ASN A 98 1.01 15.14 15.95
CA ASN A 98 1.49 15.79 17.17
C ASN A 98 2.84 16.52 16.95
N LYS A 99 3.39 16.47 15.73
CA LYS A 99 4.65 17.10 15.36
C LYS A 99 4.35 18.29 14.46
N THR A 100 5.04 19.40 14.69
CA THR A 100 4.93 20.58 13.82
C THR A 100 5.83 20.39 12.60
N LEU A 101 5.32 20.75 11.43
CA LEU A 101 6.11 20.77 10.20
C LEU A 101 6.59 22.20 9.96
N GLU A 102 7.81 22.51 10.40
CA GLU A 102 8.47 23.77 10.08
C GLU A 102 9.40 23.56 8.88
N ARG A 103 9.19 24.32 7.79
CA ARG A 103 10.04 24.28 6.58
C ARG A 103 10.27 22.87 6.01
N PHE A 104 9.20 22.07 5.91
CA PHE A 104 9.24 20.67 5.46
C PHE A 104 10.10 19.72 6.32
N LYS A 105 10.43 20.13 7.56
CA LYS A 105 11.10 19.30 8.55
C LYS A 105 10.21 19.08 9.76
N ILE A 106 10.30 17.90 10.34
CA ILE A 106 9.62 17.54 11.58
C ILE A 106 10.34 18.26 12.73
N SER A 107 9.65 19.19 13.39
CA SER A 107 10.11 19.86 14.60
C SER A 107 9.24 19.44 15.79
N ASN A 108 9.85 19.33 16.97
CA ASN A 108 9.14 19.14 18.23
C ASN A 108 8.91 20.49 18.96
N GLU A 109 9.56 21.56 18.50
CA GLU A 109 9.54 22.88 19.14
C GLU A 109 9.04 23.91 18.11
N ILE A 110 8.07 24.73 18.53
CA ILE A 110 7.66 25.92 17.81
C ILE A 110 8.66 27.00 18.20
N LYS A 111 9.56 27.40 17.28
CA LYS A 111 10.39 28.57 17.56
C LYS A 111 9.50 29.80 17.44
N GLU A 112 9.32 30.55 18.52
CA GLU A 112 8.68 31.86 18.43
C GLU A 112 9.47 32.73 17.47
N ILE A 113 8.87 33.00 16.31
CA ILE A 113 9.45 33.94 15.36
C ILE A 113 9.11 35.33 15.88
N GLN A 114 10.01 35.91 16.67
CA GLN A 114 9.92 37.32 17.05
C GLN A 114 10.32 38.17 15.85
N PHE A 115 9.35 38.87 15.26
CA PHE A 115 9.59 39.75 14.11
C PHE A 115 10.20 41.10 14.50
N PHE A 116 10.09 41.52 15.77
CA PHE A 116 10.72 42.74 16.29
C PHE A 116 11.08 42.56 17.77
N LYS A 117 12.18 43.21 18.19
CA LYS A 117 12.69 43.24 19.57
C LYS A 117 12.45 44.63 20.17
#